data_AF-A0AAP4DUY3-F1
#
_entry.id   AF-A0AAP4DUY3-F1
#
_cell.length_a   1.000
_cell.length_b   1.000
_cell.length_c   1.000
_cell.angle_alpha   90.00
_cell.angle_beta   90.00
_cell.angle_gamma   90.00
#
_symmetry.space_group_name_H-M   'P 1'
#
loop_
_entity.id
_entity.type
_entity.pdbx_description
1 polymer ?
#
loop_
_entity_poly.entity_id
_entity_poly.type
_entity_poly.pdbx_seq_one_letter_code
_entity_poly.pdbx_strand_id
1 'polypeptide(L)' 'MYYTENPNYRFTPSNLQSHQPGDVLRYWIQAFDEVGVGATETEKAEYLNVNGFGSEWSSVVEMTMKK' A
#
# COMPACT_ATOMS: atom_id res chain seq x y z
N MET A 1 3.80 -2.46 4.43
CA MET A 1 2.43 -2.49 3.88
C MET A 1 1.72 -1.28 4.44
N TYR A 2 0.86 -0.63 3.66
CA TYR A 2 0.13 0.56 4.10
C TYR A 2 -1.37 0.28 3.99
N TYR A 3 -2.14 0.71 4.98
CA TYR A 3 -3.59 0.55 5.03
C TYR A 3 -4.24 1.91 5.16
N THR A 4 -5.34 2.11 4.43
CA THR A 4 -6.18 3.29 4.60
C THR A 4 -7.63 2.94 4.34
N GLU A 5 -8.51 3.56 5.11
CA GLU A 5 -9.96 3.50 4.93
C GLU A 5 -10.43 4.61 3.96
N ASN A 6 -9.52 5.50 3.54
CA ASN A 6 -9.82 6.50 2.52
C ASN A 6 -9.75 5.86 1.12
N PRO A 7 -10.84 5.89 0.33
CA PRO A 7 -10.85 5.30 -1.01
C PRO A 7 -9.90 6.01 -1.99
N ASN A 8 -9.37 7.17 -1.62
CA ASN A 8 -8.37 7.90 -2.39
C ASN A 8 -7.07 7.99 -1.61
N TYR A 9 -5.99 7.40 -2.16
CA TYR A 9 -4.64 7.55 -1.63
C TYR A 9 -3.74 8.28 -2.62
N ARG A 10 -3.04 9.30 -2.13
CA ARG A 10 -2.06 10.05 -2.92
C ARG A 10 -0.67 9.84 -2.34
N PHE A 11 0.25 9.40 -3.19
CA PHE A 11 1.67 9.37 -2.85
C PHE A 11 2.21 10.79 -2.72
N THR A 12 2.86 11.07 -1.59
CA THR A 12 3.60 12.30 -1.29
C THR A 12 5.06 11.95 -1.02
N PRO A 13 6.01 12.89 -1.16
CA PRO A 13 7.40 12.61 -0.84
C PRO A 13 7.62 12.08 0.59
N SER A 14 6.73 12.42 1.52
CA SER A 14 6.79 11.98 2.92
C SER A 14 6.29 10.57 3.18
N ASN A 15 5.47 9.99 2.28
CA ASN A 15 4.94 8.62 2.44
C ASN A 15 5.55 7.61 1.46
N LEU A 16 6.39 8.08 0.54
CA LEU A 16 7.26 7.25 -0.26
C LEU A 16 8.47 6.81 0.55
N GLN A 17 8.91 5.57 0.33
CA GLN A 17 10.22 5.13 0.83
C GLN A 17 11.32 6.00 0.22
N SER A 18 12.43 6.16 0.93
CA SER A 18 13.59 6.88 0.41
C SER A 18 14.00 6.29 -0.94
N HIS A 19 14.17 7.15 -1.93
CA HIS A 19 14.44 6.77 -3.32
C HIS A 19 15.41 7.76 -3.95
N GLN A 20 16.09 7.31 -5.00
CA GLN A 20 17.02 8.08 -5.80
C GLN A 20 16.52 8.18 -7.25
N PRO A 21 16.99 9.19 -8.02
CA PRO A 21 16.73 9.24 -9.44
C PRO A 21 17.18 7.95 -10.15
N GLY A 22 16.29 7.37 -10.95
CA GLY A 22 16.50 6.10 -11.65
C GLY A 22 15.90 4.88 -10.94
N ASP A 23 15.50 4.99 -9.68
CA ASP A 23 14.81 3.91 -8.99
C ASP A 23 13.45 3.62 -9.62
N VAL A 24 13.07 2.34 -9.59
CA VAL A 24 11.77 1.85 -10.04
C VAL A 24 10.98 1.40 -8.83
N LEU A 25 9.89 2.13 -8.55
CA LEU A 25 8.97 1.81 -7.47
C LEU A 25 7.81 0.99 -8.04
N ARG A 26 7.50 -0.13 -7.37
CA ARG A 26 6.40 -1.03 -7.75
C ARG A 26 5.42 -1.16 -6.60
N TYR A 27 4.15 -0.96 -6.91
CA TYR A 27 3.05 -1.06 -5.95
C TYR A 27 2.00 -2.05 -6.43
N TRP A 28 1.45 -2.79 -5.48
CA TRP A 28 0.27 -3.62 -5.64
C TRP A 28 -0.77 -3.13 -4.64
N ILE A 29 -2.03 -3.10 -5.07
CA ILE A 29 -3.15 -2.63 -4.26
C ILE A 29 -4.08 -3.82 -4.04
N GLN A 30 -4.55 -3.97 -2.81
CA GLN A 30 -5.55 -4.95 -2.43
C GLN A 30 -6.69 -4.20 -1.74
N ALA A 31 -7.93 -4.53 -2.11
CA ALA A 31 -9.10 -4.04 -1.41
C ALA A 31 -9.49 -5.03 -0.31
N PHE A 32 -10.13 -4.56 0.75
CA PHE A 32 -10.57 -5.39 1.87
C PHE A 32 -12.03 -5.11 2.17
N ASP A 33 -12.79 -6.16 2.46
CA ASP A 33 -14.21 -6.07 2.83
C ASP A 33 -14.40 -5.78 4.33
N GLU A 34 -13.32 -5.85 5.11
CA GLU A 34 -13.32 -5.67 6.56
C GLU A 34 -12.41 -4.51 7.01
N VAL A 35 -12.68 -3.97 8.20
CA VAL A 35 -11.84 -2.96 8.84
C VAL A 35 -10.69 -3.65 9.58
N GLY A 36 -9.45 -3.20 9.32
CA GLY A 36 -8.26 -3.80 9.92
C GLY A 36 -8.14 -3.51 11.43
N VAL A 37 -7.62 -4.48 12.18
CA VAL A 37 -7.40 -4.38 13.63
C VAL A 37 -5.91 -4.23 13.94
N GLY A 38 -5.55 -3.23 14.75
CA GLY A 38 -4.16 -2.94 15.11
C GLY A 38 -3.99 -1.50 15.59
N ALA A 39 -2.90 -1.21 16.29
CA ALA A 39 -2.52 0.13 16.72
C ALA A 39 -1.88 0.93 15.58
N THR A 40 -1.30 0.26 14.58
CA THR A 40 -0.67 0.90 13.41
C THR A 40 -1.32 0.47 12.09
N GLU A 41 -1.17 1.27 11.03
CA GLU A 41 -1.66 0.92 9.69
C GLU A 41 -1.02 -0.38 9.16
N THR A 42 0.23 -0.65 9.53
CA THR A 42 0.91 -1.92 9.20
C THR A 42 0.24 -3.10 9.87
N GLU A 43 -0.05 -3.01 11.17
CA GLU A 43 -0.73 -4.08 11.92
C GLU A 43 -2.14 -4.33 11.38
N LYS A 44 -2.88 -3.25 11.05
CA LYS A 44 -4.19 -3.36 10.39
C LYS A 44 -4.10 -4.08 9.04
N ALA A 45 -3.13 -3.73 8.19
CA ALA A 45 -2.91 -4.39 6.91
C ALA A 45 -2.56 -5.87 7.09
N GLU A 46 -1.71 -6.20 8.06
CA GLU A 46 -1.27 -7.56 8.37
C GLU A 46 -2.45 -8.41 8.87
N TYR A 47 -3.27 -7.88 9.77
CA TYR A 47 -4.49 -8.53 10.23
C TYR A 47 -5.39 -8.94 9.05
N LEU A 48 -5.65 -8.02 8.12
CA LEU A 48 -6.51 -8.29 6.97
C LEU A 48 -5.92 -9.34 6.02
N ASN A 49 -4.60 -9.33 5.83
CA ASN A 49 -3.90 -10.30 4.99
C ASN A 49 -3.90 -11.71 5.59
N VAL A 50 -3.55 -11.84 6.87
CA VAL A 50 -3.45 -13.13 7.56
C VAL A 50 -4.82 -13.82 7.66
N ASN A 51 -5.89 -13.04 7.79
CA ASN A 51 -7.25 -13.57 7.87
C ASN A 51 -7.94 -13.73 6.50
N GLY A 52 -7.26 -13.39 5.40
CA GLY A 52 -7.79 -13.63 4.05
C GLY A 52 -8.97 -12.75 3.67
N PHE A 53 -9.10 -11.55 4.23
CA PHE A 53 -10.17 -10.60 3.90
C PHE A 53 -9.88 -9.74 2.67
N GLY A 54 -8.72 -9.97 2.04
CA GLY A 54 -8.29 -9.21 0.88
C GLY A 54 -8.82 -9.77 -0.43
N SER A 55 -9.09 -8.88 -1.37
CA SER A 55 -9.33 -9.21 -2.77
C SER A 55 -8.11 -9.88 -3.41
N GLU A 56 -8.25 -10.31 -4.66
CA GLU A 56 -7.07 -10.51 -5.51
C GLU A 56 -6.26 -9.21 -5.59
N TRP A 57 -4.93 -9.35 -5.68
CA TRP A 57 -4.03 -8.21 -5.85
C TRP A 57 -4.24 -7.56 -7.22
N SER A 58 -4.12 -6.24 -7.28
CA SER A 58 -4.11 -5.51 -8.54
C SER A 58 -2.94 -5.93 -9.43
N SER A 59 -3.00 -5.61 -10.71
CA SER A 59 -1.79 -5.53 -11.53
C SER A 59 -0.78 -4.55 -10.90
N VAL A 60 0.51 -4.77 -11.18
CA VAL A 60 1.56 -3.88 -10.69
C VAL A 60 1.38 -2.46 -11.25
N VAL A 61 1.51 -1.47 -10.37
CA VAL A 61 1.68 -0.07 -10.73
C VAL A 61 3.17 0.24 -10.63
N GLU A 62 3.80 0.60 -11.74
CA GLU A 62 5.23 0.90 -11.81
C GLU A 62 5.47 2.39 -12.05
N MET A 63 6.41 2.96 -11.30
CA MET A 63 6.82 4.36 -11.41
C MET A 63 8.35 4.46 -11.41
N THR A 64 8.91 5.18 -12.39
CA THR A 64 10.34 5.50 -12.42
C THR A 64 10.57 6.90 -11.86
N MET A 65 11.46 7.00 -10.87
CA MET A 65 11.83 8.28 -10.27
C MET A 65 12.70 9.07 -11.23
N LYS A 66 12.17 10.18 -11.74
CA LYS A 66 12.91 11.08 -12.62
C LYS A 66 13.90 11.91 -11.82
N LYS A 67 14.95 12.38 -12.51
CA LYS A 67 15.91 13.36 -12.00
C LYS A 67 15.24 14.68 -11.64
#